data_AF-A0A485N3Q2-F1
#
_entry.id   AF-A0A485N3Q2-F1
#
_cell.length_a   1.000
_cell.length_b   1.000
_cell.length_c   1.000
_cell.angle_alpha   90.00
_cell.angle_beta   90.00
_cell.angle_gamma   90.00
#
_symmetry.space_group_name_H-M   'P 1'
#
loop_
_entity.id
_entity.type
_entity.pdbx_description
1 polymer ?
#
loop_
_entity_poly.entity_id
_entity_poly.type
_entity_poly.pdbx_seq_one_letter_code
_entity_poly.pdbx_strand_id
1 'polypeptide(L)' 'TFVYSLHTRGRPFPVVLLVKGFVFCMGNGLLQGYYLIYCAEYPADWYTDIRFSL' A
#
# COMPACT_ATOMS: atom_id res chain seq x y z
N THR A 1 -0.06 4.55 -8.42
CA THR A 1 1.23 5.20 -8.76
C THR A 1 1.30 5.71 -10.19
N PHE A 2 0.81 4.97 -11.20
CA PHE A 2 1.00 5.34 -12.62
C PHE A 2 0.22 6.58 -13.08
N VAL A 3 -0.98 6.83 -12.58
CA VAL A 3 -1.79 7.97 -13.04
C VAL A 3 -1.40 9.27 -12.31
N TYR A 4 -1.43 9.28 -10.98
CA TYR A 4 -1.15 10.48 -10.18
C TYR A 4 0.31 10.97 -10.29
N SER A 5 1.30 10.07 -10.34
CA SER A 5 2.72 10.48 -10.41
C SER A 5 3.14 11.06 -11.76
N LEU A 6 2.43 10.74 -12.84
CA LEU A 6 2.68 11.28 -14.18
C LEU A 6 1.94 12.60 -14.42
N HIS A 7 0.79 12.79 -13.75
CA HIS A 7 -0.02 13.99 -13.91
C HIS A 7 0.30 15.11 -12.90
N THR A 8 1.17 14.85 -11.93
CA THR A 8 1.57 15.87 -10.95
C THR A 8 2.42 16.96 -11.60
N ARG A 9 1.97 18.22 -11.52
CA ARG A 9 2.76 19.41 -11.85
C ARG A 9 3.70 19.75 -10.70
N GLY A 10 4.72 18.91 -10.51
CA GLY A 10 5.65 18.98 -9.39
C GLY A 10 6.78 20.03 -9.53
N ARG A 11 7.51 20.21 -8.43
CA ARG A 11 8.79 20.95 -8.32
C ARG A 11 9.92 19.94 -8.06
N PRO A 12 11.21 20.26 -8.29
CA PRO A 12 12.30 19.31 -8.02
C PRO A 12 12.21 18.79 -6.59
N PHE A 13 12.08 17.47 -6.47
CA PHE A 13 11.91 16.78 -5.19
C PHE A 13 13.26 16.29 -4.69
N PRO A 14 13.59 16.46 -3.39
CA PRO A 14 14.88 16.05 -2.85
C PRO A 14 15.06 14.52 -2.91
N VAL A 15 16.15 14.08 -3.53
CA VAL A 15 16.46 12.66 -3.78
C VAL A 15 16.55 11.86 -2.48
N VAL A 16 17.02 12.46 -1.40
CA VAL A 16 17.10 11.82 -0.07
C VAL A 16 15.71 11.39 0.43
N LEU A 17 14.69 12.21 0.21
CA LEU A 17 13.32 11.85 0.60
C LEU A 17 12.73 10.79 -0.34
N LEU A 18 13.15 10.78 -1.61
CA LEU A 18 12.71 9.77 -2.58
C LEU A 18 13.22 8.37 -2.18
N VAL A 19 14.50 8.25 -1.83
CA VAL A 19 15.09 6.97 -1.39
C VAL A 19 14.44 6.49 -0.09
N LYS A 20 14.26 7.38 0.90
CA LYS A 20 13.55 7.05 2.13
C LYS A 20 12.12 6.60 1.88
N GLY A 21 11.39 7.32 1.02
CA GLY A 21 10.03 6.97 0.63
C GLY A 21 9.97 5.64 -0.11
N PHE A 22 10.94 5.33 -0.97
CA PHE A 22 11.03 4.06 -1.67
C PHE A 22 11.22 2.89 -0.69
N VAL A 23 12.19 2.99 0.22
CA VAL A 23 12.43 1.95 1.24
C VAL A 23 11.21 1.76 2.12
N PHE A 24 10.56 2.86 2.53
CA PHE A 24 9.32 2.80 3.31
C PHE A 24 8.21 2.10 2.53
N CYS A 25 7.90 2.52 1.30
CA CYS A 25 6.85 1.90 0.49
C CYS A 25 7.13 0.41 0.21
N MET A 26 8.40 0.04 0.00
CA MET A 26 8.80 -1.35 -0.19
C MET A 26 8.55 -2.18 1.08
N GLY A 27 8.98 -1.67 2.23
CA GLY A 27 8.74 -2.33 3.52
C GLY A 27 7.26 -2.47 3.86
N ASN A 28 6.47 -1.42 3.64
CA ASN A 28 5.02 -1.46 3.90
C ASN A 28 4.31 -2.44 2.96
N GLY A 29 4.65 -2.45 1.67
CA GLY A 29 4.07 -3.38 0.72
C GLY A 29 4.39 -4.84 1.05
N LEU A 30 5.64 -5.12 1.42
CA LEU A 30 6.06 -6.46 1.86
C LEU A 30 5.36 -6.88 3.14
N LEU A 31 5.32 -6.01 4.16
CA LEU A 31 4.68 -6.31 5.42
C LEU A 31 3.17 -6.56 5.25
N GLN A 32 2.49 -5.69 4.52
CA GLN A 32 1.05 -5.81 4.26
C GLN A 32 0.74 -7.07 3.44
N GLY A 33 1.52 -7.34 2.39
CA GLY A 33 1.35 -8.54 1.56
C GLY A 33 1.63 -9.83 2.34
N TYR A 34 2.70 -9.84 3.15
CA TYR A 34 3.03 -10.99 3.98
C TYR A 34 1.93 -11.27 5.01
N TYR A 35 1.45 -10.23 5.70
CA TYR A 35 0.39 -10.37 6.69
C TYR A 35 -0.90 -10.89 6.07
N LEU A 36 -1.33 -10.32 4.93
CA LEU A 36 -2.55 -10.74 4.25
C LEU A 36 -2.50 -12.18 3.72
N ILE A 37 -1.34 -12.67 3.30
CA ILE A 37 -1.21 -14.01 2.72
C ILE A 37 -0.99 -15.08 3.78
N TYR A 38 -0.17 -14.80 4.80
CA TYR A 38 0.32 -15.82 5.73
C TYR A 38 -0.26 -15.70 7.15
N CYS A 39 -0.80 -14.54 7.53
CA CYS A 39 -1.30 -14.31 8.90
C CYS A 39 -2.79 -14.00 8.97
N ALA A 40 -3.39 -13.45 7.91
CA ALA A 40 -4.78 -13.05 7.90
C ALA A 40 -5.67 -14.26 7.55
N GLU A 41 -6.34 -14.80 8.56
CA GLU A 41 -7.35 -15.85 8.40
C GLU A 41 -8.75 -15.21 8.40
N TYR A 42 -9.42 -15.27 7.26
CA TYR A 42 -10.75 -14.69 7.08
C TYR A 42 -11.82 -15.80 7.08
N PRO A 43 -12.94 -15.63 7.82
CA PRO A 43 -14.04 -16.60 7.81
C PRO A 43 -14.74 -16.64 6.44
N ALA A 44 -15.40 -17.75 6.11
CA ALA A 44 -16.07 -17.92 4.82
C ALA A 44 -17.14 -16.84 4.54
N ASP A 45 -17.79 -16.33 5.60
CA ASP A 45 -18.81 -15.29 5.52
C ASP A 45 -18.25 -13.86 5.50
N TRP A 46 -16.93 -13.70 5.42
CA TRP A 46 -16.26 -12.38 5.46
C TRP A 46 -16.78 -11.40 4.40
N TYR A 47 -17.21 -11.91 3.25
CA TYR A 47 -17.81 -11.10 2.18
C TYR A 47 -19.19 -10.51 2.51
N THR A 48 -19.88 -11.11 3.48
CA THR A 48 -21.19 -10.65 3.98
C THR A 48 -21.08 -9.90 5.31
N ASP A 49 -19.88 -9.82 5.87
CA ASP A 49 -19.64 -9.09 7.10
C ASP A 49 -19.68 -7.58 6.82
N ILE A 50 -20.32 -6.83 7.72
CA ILE A 50 -20.46 -5.37 7.67
C ILE A 50 -19.09 -4.69 7.55
N ARG A 51 -18.05 -5.31 8.09
CA ARG A 51 -16.67 -4.80 8.07
C ARG A 51 -16.02 -4.81 6.68
N PHE A 52 -16.52 -5.64 5.77
CA PHE A 52 -16.07 -5.71 4.39
C PHE A 52 -17.03 -5.01 3.42
N SER A 53 -18.33 -5.05 3.70
CA SER A 53 -19.37 -4.56 2.79
C SER A 53 -19.73 -3.07 2.92
N LEU A 54 -19.27 -2.38 3.97
CA LEU A 54 -19.60 -0.98 4.27
C LEU A 54 -18.46 0.01 3.96
#